data_AF-A0A2M7GUU5-F1
#
_entry.id   AF-A0A2M7GUU5-F1
#
_cell.length_a   1.000
_cell.length_b   1.000
_cell.length_c   1.000
_cell.angle_alpha   90.00
_cell.angle_beta   90.00
_cell.angle_gamma   90.00
#
_symmetry.space_group_name_H-M   'P 1'
#
loop_
_entity.id
_entity.type
_entity.pdbx_description
1 polymer ?
#
loop_
_entity_poly.entity_id
_entity_poly.type
_entity_poly.pdbx_seq_one_letter_code
_entity_poly.pdbx_strand_id
1 'polypeptide(L)'
;MQTNVDISPIAAGLTGQSYSVSEELFGYFLPYDDVSIGPIQLASISLAMDWEVEAYMKGEADSWPPIGLRFEDISSPAGVGELGNTYYEVTYQVLPDVFRISDEGMAFVGQHELLGEVRFEGQWQTDQIRQMMNGDASSSSALTGDMKIGDVIFAGVTFQGWLGD
;
A
#
# COMPACT_ATOMS: atom_id res chain seq x y z
N MET A 1 19.68 0.59 -29.77
CA MET A 1 18.46 1.44 -29.78
C MET A 1 17.35 0.53 -29.28
N GLN A 2 16.80 0.67 -28.08
CA GLN A 2 16.21 1.85 -27.45
C GLN A 2 16.28 1.62 -25.93
N THR A 3 16.95 2.50 -25.18
CA THR A 3 16.94 2.46 -23.71
C THR A 3 15.64 3.10 -23.25
N ASN A 4 14.60 2.30 -23.03
CA ASN A 4 13.46 2.74 -22.23
C ASN A 4 13.97 2.86 -20.79
N VAL A 5 14.55 4.01 -20.46
CA VAL A 5 14.72 4.41 -19.06
C VAL A 5 13.34 4.85 -18.63
N ASP A 6 12.72 4.02 -17.81
CA ASP A 6 11.51 4.36 -17.10
C ASP A 6 11.85 5.51 -16.13
N ILE A 7 11.45 6.72 -16.50
CA ILE A 7 11.76 7.96 -15.77
C ILE A 7 10.63 8.37 -14.82
N SER A 8 9.80 7.43 -14.35
CA SER A 8 8.76 7.77 -13.38
C SER A 8 9.40 8.41 -12.13
N PRO A 9 8.99 9.64 -11.73
CA PRO A 9 9.52 10.28 -10.54
C PRO A 9 9.03 9.61 -9.25
N ILE A 10 7.98 8.80 -9.33
CA ILE A 10 7.33 8.16 -8.18
C ILE A 10 8.33 7.23 -7.50
N ALA A 11 8.69 7.56 -6.26
CA ALA A 11 9.74 6.85 -5.50
C ALA A 11 11.06 6.72 -6.28
N ALA A 12 11.37 7.66 -7.17
CA ALA A 12 12.58 7.62 -7.97
C ALA A 12 13.82 7.74 -7.10
N GLY A 13 14.74 6.78 -7.24
CA GLY A 13 15.98 6.74 -6.45
C GLY A 13 15.78 6.33 -4.99
N LEU A 14 14.59 5.86 -4.61
CA LEU A 14 14.38 5.22 -3.31
C LEU A 14 15.24 3.94 -3.24
N THR A 15 16.00 3.81 -2.16
CA THR A 15 16.87 2.65 -1.91
C THR A 15 16.87 2.29 -0.44
N GLY A 16 17.00 1.00 -0.14
CA GLY A 16 17.07 0.50 1.23
C GLY A 16 15.74 0.67 1.98
N GLN A 17 15.83 0.62 3.31
CA GLN A 17 14.69 0.61 4.20
C GLN A 17 14.86 1.72 5.23
N SER A 18 13.79 2.47 5.50
CA SER A 18 13.78 3.49 6.55
C SER A 18 12.40 3.61 7.19
N TYR A 19 12.41 3.77 8.51
CA TYR A 19 11.22 3.88 9.34
C TYR A 19 11.50 4.91 10.44
N SER A 20 10.73 6.00 10.47
CA SER A 20 10.88 7.11 11.42
C SER A 20 9.55 7.84 11.58
N VAL A 21 8.68 7.31 12.42
CA VAL A 21 7.40 7.93 12.81
C VAL A 21 7.46 8.35 14.28
N SER A 22 6.76 9.43 14.62
CA SER A 22 6.70 10.01 15.96
C SER A 22 5.44 9.60 16.74
N GLU A 23 4.39 9.20 16.02
CA GLU A 23 3.12 8.68 16.54
C GLU A 23 2.90 7.28 15.96
N GLU A 24 2.14 6.45 16.67
CA GLU A 24 1.77 5.11 16.23
C GLU A 24 0.98 5.16 14.92
N LEU A 25 1.34 4.31 13.96
CA LEU A 25 0.76 4.33 12.61
C LEU A 25 0.75 2.93 12.00
N PHE A 26 -0.43 2.33 11.91
CA PHE A 26 -0.63 1.00 11.33
C PHE A 26 -2.05 0.84 10.78
N GLY A 27 -2.30 -0.27 10.08
CA GLY A 27 -3.63 -0.65 9.59
C GLY A 27 -3.69 -0.76 8.07
N TYR A 28 -4.88 -0.58 7.52
CA TYR A 28 -5.18 -0.74 6.10
C TYR A 28 -5.58 0.59 5.47
N PHE A 29 -5.12 0.79 4.24
CA PHE A 29 -5.43 1.92 3.38
C PHE A 29 -6.17 1.39 2.15
N LEU A 30 -7.47 1.66 2.08
CA LEU A 30 -8.37 1.17 1.04
C LEU A 30 -8.59 2.27 -0.01
N PRO A 31 -8.32 2.03 -1.30
CA PRO A 31 -8.45 3.09 -2.31
C PRO A 31 -9.93 3.51 -2.46
N TYR A 32 -10.19 4.82 -2.58
CA TYR A 32 -11.54 5.32 -2.86
C TYR A 32 -11.97 5.08 -4.32
N ASP A 33 -11.00 5.18 -5.23
CA ASP A 33 -11.19 4.99 -6.66
C ASP A 33 -10.49 3.70 -7.12
N ASP A 34 -11.01 3.08 -8.19
CA ASP A 34 -10.42 1.87 -8.74
C ASP A 34 -8.98 2.12 -9.26
N VAL A 35 -8.02 1.39 -8.70
CA VAL A 35 -6.64 1.32 -9.20
C VAL A 35 -6.43 -0.06 -9.79
N SER A 36 -6.52 -0.17 -11.12
CA SER A 36 -6.63 -1.48 -11.80
C SER A 36 -5.79 -1.57 -13.07
N ILE A 37 -5.22 -2.77 -13.31
CA ILE A 37 -4.57 -3.18 -14.56
C ILE A 37 -5.34 -4.36 -15.14
N GLY A 38 -6.14 -4.11 -16.18
CA GLY A 38 -7.08 -5.11 -16.67
C GLY A 38 -8.06 -5.50 -15.57
N PRO A 39 -8.25 -6.80 -15.26
CA PRO A 39 -9.14 -7.25 -14.19
C PRO A 39 -8.47 -7.24 -12.80
N ILE A 40 -7.18 -6.91 -12.70
CA ILE A 40 -6.47 -6.93 -11.42
C ILE A 40 -6.61 -5.56 -10.76
N GLN A 41 -7.28 -5.50 -9.61
CA GLN A 41 -7.59 -4.28 -8.87
C GLN A 41 -6.86 -4.26 -7.52
N LEU A 42 -6.33 -3.10 -7.13
CA LEU A 42 -5.80 -2.88 -5.78
C LEU A 42 -6.95 -2.89 -4.78
N ALA A 43 -6.90 -3.80 -3.82
CA ALA A 43 -7.87 -3.89 -2.73
C ALA A 43 -7.40 -3.11 -1.49
N SER A 44 -6.12 -3.20 -1.14
CA SER A 44 -5.57 -2.49 0.02
C SER A 44 -4.05 -2.35 -0.01
N ILE A 45 -3.56 -1.35 0.74
CA ILE A 45 -2.20 -1.30 1.25
C ILE A 45 -2.28 -1.52 2.77
N SER A 46 -1.53 -2.47 3.33
CA SER A 46 -1.40 -2.69 4.77
C SER A 46 -0.08 -2.13 5.28
N LEU A 47 -0.09 -1.59 6.49
CA LEU A 47 1.07 -1.17 7.25
C LEU A 47 1.08 -1.88 8.60
N ALA A 48 2.18 -2.58 8.89
CA ALA A 48 2.40 -3.32 10.12
C ALA A 48 2.56 -2.39 11.33
N MET A 49 2.35 -2.93 12.53
CA MET A 49 2.57 -2.19 13.78
C MET A 49 4.05 -1.88 14.00
N ASP A 50 4.36 -0.84 14.76
CA ASP A 50 5.73 -0.35 15.01
C ASP A 50 6.68 -1.48 15.45
N TRP A 51 6.24 -2.36 16.35
CA TRP A 51 7.05 -3.47 16.86
C TRP A 51 7.32 -4.56 15.79
N GLU A 52 6.41 -4.75 14.83
CA GLU A 52 6.60 -5.66 13.69
C GLU A 52 7.59 -5.05 12.70
N VAL A 53 7.49 -3.75 12.44
CA VAL A 53 8.45 -3.03 11.59
C VAL A 53 9.85 -3.11 12.19
N GLU A 54 9.99 -2.89 13.50
CA GLU A 54 11.27 -3.03 14.19
C GLU A 54 11.86 -4.44 14.09
N ALA A 55 11.04 -5.48 14.28
CA ALA A 55 11.47 -6.87 14.17
C ALA A 55 11.97 -7.18 12.75
N TYR A 56 11.24 -6.70 11.74
CA TYR A 56 11.64 -6.82 10.33
C TYR A 56 12.96 -6.11 10.04
N MET A 57 13.11 -4.87 10.49
CA MET A 57 14.33 -4.08 10.29
C MET A 57 15.55 -4.67 11.00
N LYS A 58 15.35 -5.46 12.06
CA LYS A 58 16.40 -6.24 12.76
C LYS A 58 16.73 -7.56 12.07
N GLY A 59 15.95 -7.98 11.06
CA GLY A 59 16.14 -9.24 10.33
C GLY A 59 15.72 -10.47 11.14
N GLU A 60 14.71 -10.35 12.00
CA GLU A 60 14.19 -11.48 12.76
C GLU A 60 13.56 -12.53 11.82
N ALA A 61 13.80 -13.81 12.09
CA ALA A 61 13.52 -14.90 11.14
C ALA A 61 12.04 -15.04 10.77
N ASP A 62 11.13 -14.71 11.69
CA ASP A 62 9.68 -14.84 11.51
C ASP A 62 8.98 -13.47 11.28
N SER A 63 9.77 -12.42 11.05
CA SER A 63 9.23 -11.09 10.78
C SER A 63 8.60 -10.99 9.39
N TRP A 64 7.53 -10.22 9.28
CA TRP A 64 6.83 -9.97 8.03
C TRP A 64 7.16 -8.59 7.47
N PRO A 65 7.15 -8.40 6.13
CA PRO A 65 7.39 -7.09 5.53
C PRO A 65 6.42 -6.02 6.06
N PRO A 66 6.90 -4.81 6.38
CA PRO A 66 6.09 -3.75 6.97
C PRO A 66 4.93 -3.28 6.09
N ILE A 67 5.11 -3.39 4.77
CA ILE A 67 4.14 -2.96 3.78
C ILE A 67 3.67 -4.19 3.01
N GLY A 68 2.36 -4.32 2.87
CA GLY A 68 1.74 -5.31 2.00
C GLY A 68 0.76 -4.65 1.06
N LEU A 69 0.74 -5.05 -0.21
CA LEU A 69 -0.32 -4.67 -1.12
C LEU A 69 -1.11 -5.92 -1.47
N ARG A 70 -2.43 -5.83 -1.39
CA ARG A 70 -3.34 -6.89 -1.82
C ARG A 70 -4.06 -6.43 -3.09
N PHE A 71 -3.95 -7.24 -4.13
CA PHE A 71 -4.70 -7.10 -5.36
C PHE A 71 -5.67 -8.26 -5.51
N GLU A 72 -6.76 -8.04 -6.23
CA GLU A 72 -7.80 -9.03 -6.51
C GLU A 72 -8.06 -9.09 -8.02
N ASP A 73 -8.24 -10.30 -8.57
CA ASP A 73 -8.76 -10.46 -9.92
C ASP A 73 -10.29 -10.43 -9.89
N ILE A 74 -10.87 -9.30 -10.31
CA ILE A 74 -12.33 -9.10 -10.28
C ILE A 74 -13.07 -9.93 -11.33
N SER A 75 -12.35 -10.59 -12.23
CA SER A 75 -12.92 -11.54 -13.20
C SER A 75 -12.93 -12.98 -12.68
N SER A 76 -12.28 -13.24 -11.54
CA SER A 76 -12.28 -14.54 -10.89
C SER A 76 -13.62 -14.83 -10.19
N PRO A 77 -13.90 -16.09 -9.83
CA PRO A 77 -15.08 -16.39 -9.02
C PRO A 77 -15.10 -15.54 -7.75
N ALA A 78 -16.29 -15.07 -7.40
CA ALA A 78 -16.51 -14.21 -6.25
C ALA A 78 -17.46 -14.88 -5.26
N GLY A 79 -17.22 -14.63 -3.97
CA GLY A 79 -18.09 -15.04 -2.88
C GLY A 79 -18.55 -13.84 -2.05
N VAL A 80 -19.43 -14.11 -1.08
CA VAL A 80 -19.85 -13.14 -0.07
C VAL A 80 -19.27 -13.58 1.26
N GLY A 81 -18.49 -12.71 1.91
CA GLY A 81 -17.91 -12.92 3.22
C GLY A 81 -18.95 -12.86 4.33
N GLU A 82 -18.55 -13.22 5.56
CA GLU A 82 -19.45 -13.26 6.72
C GLU A 82 -20.06 -11.88 7.05
N LEU A 83 -19.37 -10.80 6.66
CA LEU A 83 -19.81 -9.41 6.85
C LEU A 83 -20.59 -8.87 5.64
N GLY A 84 -20.93 -9.71 4.66
CA GLY A 84 -21.67 -9.30 3.46
C GLY A 84 -20.82 -8.63 2.37
N ASN A 85 -19.50 -8.51 2.57
CA ASN A 85 -18.58 -7.99 1.58
C ASN A 85 -18.32 -9.01 0.46
N THR A 86 -18.14 -8.53 -0.77
CA THR A 86 -17.67 -9.40 -1.87
C THR A 86 -16.18 -9.68 -1.68
N TYR A 87 -15.76 -10.92 -1.88
CA TYR A 87 -14.35 -11.28 -2.01
C TYR A 87 -14.13 -12.04 -3.32
N TYR A 88 -12.94 -11.88 -3.90
CA TYR A 88 -12.53 -12.62 -5.09
C TYR A 88 -11.58 -13.75 -4.72
N GLU A 89 -11.75 -14.92 -5.35
CA GLU A 89 -10.99 -16.13 -5.02
C GLU A 89 -9.52 -16.04 -5.44
N VAL A 90 -9.21 -15.23 -6.47
CA VAL A 90 -7.84 -15.03 -6.95
C VAL A 90 -7.33 -13.69 -6.48
N THR A 91 -6.26 -13.73 -5.69
CA THR A 91 -5.56 -12.55 -5.18
C THR A 91 -4.07 -12.60 -5.50
N TYR A 92 -3.46 -11.42 -5.52
CA TYR A 92 -2.03 -11.24 -5.69
C TYR A 92 -1.49 -10.36 -4.56
N GLN A 93 -0.26 -10.62 -4.16
CA GLN A 93 0.39 -9.86 -3.09
C GLN A 93 1.71 -9.26 -3.59
N VAL A 94 1.93 -8.00 -3.24
CA VAL A 94 3.24 -7.35 -3.38
C VAL A 94 3.74 -6.99 -2.00
N LEU A 95 4.99 -7.39 -1.71
CA LEU A 95 5.68 -7.15 -0.46
C LEU A 95 6.94 -6.32 -0.76
N PRO A 96 6.86 -4.98 -0.72
CA PRO A 96 8.00 -4.12 -1.00
C PRO A 96 9.18 -4.37 -0.05
N ASP A 97 10.38 -4.51 -0.60
CA ASP A 97 11.64 -4.66 0.14
C ASP A 97 12.44 -3.34 0.23
N VAL A 98 12.05 -2.34 -0.58
CA VAL A 98 12.59 -0.99 -0.59
C VAL A 98 11.47 -0.01 -0.20
N PHE A 99 11.64 0.69 0.93
CA PHE A 99 10.63 1.60 1.44
C PHE A 99 11.18 2.72 2.33
N ARG A 100 10.38 3.77 2.45
CA ARG A 100 10.48 4.82 3.46
C ARG A 100 9.11 5.01 4.10
N ILE A 101 9.05 4.96 5.42
CA ILE A 101 7.88 5.34 6.21
C ILE A 101 8.33 6.42 7.19
N SER A 102 7.64 7.56 7.19
CA SER A 102 7.98 8.71 8.04
C SER A 102 6.74 9.51 8.41
N ASP A 103 6.87 10.48 9.32
CA ASP A 103 5.77 11.40 9.66
C ASP A 103 5.19 12.16 8.45
N GLU A 104 5.97 12.33 7.38
CA GLU A 104 5.52 13.02 6.16
C GLU A 104 4.68 12.12 5.24
N GLY A 105 4.87 10.81 5.30
CA GLY A 105 4.30 9.90 4.32
C GLY A 105 5.02 8.58 4.17
N MET A 106 4.66 7.88 3.10
CA MET A 106 5.19 6.58 2.73
C MET A 106 5.57 6.55 1.26
N ALA A 107 6.70 5.92 0.97
CA ALA A 107 7.10 5.56 -0.38
C ALA A 107 7.64 4.13 -0.41
N PHE A 108 7.40 3.39 -1.49
CA PHE A 108 7.91 2.04 -1.63
C PHE A 108 8.10 1.65 -3.10
N VAL A 109 8.93 0.62 -3.30
CA VAL A 109 9.12 -0.09 -4.56
C VAL A 109 9.01 -1.59 -4.29
N GLY A 110 8.16 -2.27 -5.04
CA GLY A 110 7.98 -3.72 -4.98
C GLY A 110 7.88 -4.32 -6.38
N GLN A 111 7.92 -5.65 -6.47
CA GLN A 111 7.88 -6.37 -7.74
C GLN A 111 6.84 -7.49 -7.67
N HIS A 112 6.12 -7.71 -8.78
CA HIS A 112 5.27 -8.87 -8.98
C HIS A 112 5.49 -9.44 -10.37
N GLU A 113 5.40 -10.76 -10.53
CA GLU A 113 5.63 -11.43 -11.82
C GLU A 113 4.61 -11.03 -12.90
N LEU A 114 3.36 -10.78 -12.51
CA LEU A 114 2.28 -10.37 -13.43
C LEU A 114 2.14 -8.86 -13.59
N LEU A 115 2.33 -8.10 -12.50
CA LEU A 115 2.07 -6.66 -12.47
C LEU A 115 3.31 -5.84 -12.84
N GLY A 116 4.49 -6.45 -12.81
CA GLY A 116 5.76 -5.77 -12.98
C GLY A 116 6.17 -5.02 -11.70
N GLU A 117 6.89 -3.92 -11.91
CA GLU A 117 7.30 -3.04 -10.82
C GLU A 117 6.11 -2.23 -10.31
N VAL A 118 5.92 -2.20 -8.99
CA VAL A 118 4.91 -1.40 -8.32
C VAL A 118 5.61 -0.35 -7.46
N ARG A 119 5.28 0.92 -7.70
CA ARG A 119 5.81 2.05 -6.92
C ARG A 119 4.69 2.88 -6.35
N PHE A 120 4.95 3.46 -5.20
CA PHE A 120 4.05 4.43 -4.59
C PHE A 120 4.86 5.51 -3.89
N GLU A 121 4.35 6.73 -3.93
CA GLU A 121 4.81 7.84 -3.09
C GLU A 121 3.60 8.68 -2.69
N GLY A 122 3.38 8.81 -1.39
CA GLY A 122 2.24 9.52 -0.85
C GLY A 122 2.48 10.11 0.52
N GLN A 123 1.53 10.95 0.93
CA GLN A 123 1.57 11.72 2.17
C GLN A 123 0.37 11.40 3.05
N TRP A 124 0.62 11.33 4.36
CA TRP A 124 -0.41 11.16 5.36
C TRP A 124 -1.29 12.41 5.43
N GLN A 125 -2.58 12.20 5.65
CA GLN A 125 -3.48 13.25 6.10
C GLN A 125 -3.55 13.16 7.63
N THR A 126 -2.64 13.85 8.32
CA THR A 126 -2.34 13.64 9.76
C THR A 126 -3.59 13.67 10.64
N ASP A 127 -4.53 14.58 10.40
CA ASP A 127 -5.76 14.66 11.19
C ASP A 127 -6.67 13.44 11.00
N GLN A 128 -6.67 12.85 9.80
CA GLN A 128 -7.43 11.63 9.50
C GLN A 128 -6.74 10.38 10.04
N ILE A 129 -5.40 10.34 10.03
CA ILE A 129 -4.62 9.30 10.73
C ILE A 129 -4.94 9.31 12.23
N ARG A 130 -4.94 10.48 12.87
CA ARG A 130 -5.27 10.58 14.30
C ARG A 130 -6.70 10.11 14.60
N GLN A 131 -7.67 10.48 13.77
CA GLN A 131 -9.05 9.98 13.89
C GLN A 131 -9.08 8.46 13.75
N MET A 132 -8.41 7.90 12.73
CA MET A 132 -8.30 6.46 12.53
C MET A 132 -7.70 5.76 13.76
N MET A 133 -6.59 6.28 14.31
CA MET A 133 -5.94 5.71 15.51
C MET A 133 -6.79 5.81 16.78
N ASN A 134 -7.71 6.78 16.85
CA ASN A 134 -8.68 6.88 17.94
C ASN A 134 -9.91 5.96 17.76
N GLY A 135 -10.01 5.24 16.63
CA GLY A 135 -11.20 4.46 16.28
C GLY A 135 -12.38 5.31 15.82
N ASP A 136 -12.15 6.58 15.49
CA ASP A 136 -13.18 7.47 14.98
C ASP A 136 -13.47 7.18 13.50
N ALA A 137 -14.75 7.20 13.12
CA ALA A 137 -15.15 7.06 11.73
C ALA A 137 -14.68 8.28 10.92
N SER A 138 -13.74 8.08 10.00
CA SER A 138 -13.32 9.07 9.01
C SER A 138 -13.94 8.76 7.65
N SER A 139 -14.57 9.77 7.04
CA SER A 139 -15.02 9.74 5.66
C SER A 139 -14.04 10.37 4.66
N SER A 140 -12.89 10.87 5.15
CA SER A 140 -11.89 11.54 4.32
C SER A 140 -10.62 10.70 4.19
N SER A 141 -9.85 11.00 3.14
CA SER A 141 -8.58 10.35 2.83
C SER A 141 -7.59 10.42 4.00
N ALA A 142 -7.01 9.28 4.36
CA ALA A 142 -5.94 9.13 5.35
C ALA A 142 -4.55 9.15 4.68
N LEU A 143 -4.48 8.77 3.40
CA LEU A 143 -3.27 8.71 2.60
C LEU A 143 -3.60 9.17 1.18
N THR A 144 -2.80 10.05 0.61
CA THR A 144 -2.93 10.48 -0.79
C THR A 144 -1.58 10.40 -1.47
N GLY A 145 -1.52 9.86 -2.69
CA GLY A 145 -0.26 9.74 -3.42
C GLY A 145 -0.40 9.29 -4.86
N ASP A 146 0.74 9.16 -5.51
CA ASP A 146 0.82 8.66 -6.87
C ASP A 146 1.29 7.20 -6.85
N MET A 147 0.71 6.37 -7.70
CA MET A 147 1.03 4.96 -7.84
C MET A 147 1.43 4.63 -9.27
N LYS A 148 2.41 3.74 -9.41
CA LYS A 148 2.76 3.12 -10.69
C LYS A 148 2.64 1.61 -10.56
N ILE A 149 2.03 0.97 -11.57
CA ILE A 149 1.93 -0.49 -11.69
C ILE A 149 2.34 -0.86 -13.11
N GLY A 150 3.47 -1.56 -13.27
CA GLY A 150 4.05 -1.80 -14.58
C GLY A 150 4.33 -0.47 -15.29
N ASP A 151 3.78 -0.28 -16.50
CA ASP A 151 3.97 0.95 -17.27
C ASP A 151 2.86 2.01 -17.03
N VAL A 152 1.93 1.76 -16.12
CA VAL A 152 0.75 2.63 -15.89
C VAL A 152 0.93 3.48 -14.63
N ILE A 153 0.56 4.76 -14.72
CA ILE A 153 0.60 5.72 -13.62
C ILE A 153 -0.82 6.14 -13.23
N PHE A 154 -1.10 6.10 -11.94
CA PHE A 154 -2.31 6.60 -11.28
C PHE A 154 -1.90 7.79 -10.41
N ALA A 155 -2.38 8.99 -10.73
CA ALA A 155 -2.04 10.21 -10.01
C ALA A 155 -3.13 10.57 -8.98
N GLY A 156 -2.73 11.05 -7.81
CA GLY A 156 -3.64 11.54 -6.78
C GLY A 156 -4.60 10.48 -6.23
N VAL A 157 -4.15 9.23 -6.14
CA VAL A 157 -4.91 8.14 -5.52
C VAL A 157 -5.14 8.48 -4.05
N THR A 158 -6.38 8.36 -3.61
CA THR A 158 -6.77 8.62 -2.21
C THR A 158 -7.22 7.34 -1.53
N PHE A 159 -6.95 7.24 -0.24
CA PHE A 159 -7.21 6.02 0.53
C PHE A 159 -7.94 6.32 1.84
N GLN A 160 -8.98 5.55 2.13
CA GLN A 160 -9.59 5.46 3.44
C GLN A 160 -8.69 4.67 4.39
N GLY A 161 -8.48 5.17 5.61
CA GLY A 161 -7.81 4.44 6.68
C GLY A 161 -8.76 3.54 7.47
N TRP A 162 -8.35 2.32 7.79
CA TRP A 162 -9.11 1.35 8.58
C TRP A 162 -8.19 0.48 9.45
N LEU A 163 -8.49 0.34 10.74
CA LEU A 163 -7.65 -0.38 11.70
C LEU A 163 -7.75 -1.91 11.64
N GLY A 164 -8.67 -2.45 10.83
CA GLY A 164 -9.13 -3.83 10.99
C GLY A 164 -10.38 -3.91 11.87
N ASP A 165 -10.99 -5.09 11.94
CA ASP A 165 -12.03 -5.47 12.92
C ASP A 165 -11.39 -6.33 14.02
#